data_AF-A0A4S3J1Q0-F1
#
_entry.id   AF-A0A4S3J1Q0-F1
#
_cell.length_a   1.000
_cell.length_b   1.000
_cell.length_c   1.000
_cell.angle_alpha   90.00
_cell.angle_beta   90.00
_cell.angle_gamma   90.00
#
_symmetry.space_group_name_H-M   'P 1'
#
loop_
_entity.id
_entity.type
_entity.pdbx_description
1 polymer ?
#
loop_
_entity_poly.entity_id
_entity_poly.type
_entity_poly.pdbx_seq_one_letter_code
_entity_poly.pdbx_strand_id
1 'polypeptide(L)'
;MKSLAVCLALAGVGVAAPHGSSTSAAAAPTGTSFASGFDMTRSWANLSPYKDAEGFGVPKGVPQGCELSQVHVLHRHAERFPTSSPLDGAGMSDFASKLVNYSKAHGVTVAKGPLEFLNNWEYVVGEDTLMENGAATEDTSGANFWVKYGRLLYRADRDNVAAWNQSLNVYANGTARPKPVFRTTSQDRILESARWWLSGFFGNSSAHNSEDQYDLVIIPETTGFFNNTLASYVSCPGDLTAG
;
A
#
# COMPACT_ATOMS: atom_id res chain seq x y z
N MET A 1 33.93 -54.08 -50.64
CA MET A 1 32.93 -54.95 -49.99
C MET A 1 32.21 -54.11 -48.94
N LYS A 2 30.96 -53.71 -49.19
CA LYS A 2 30.12 -52.94 -48.27
C LYS A 2 29.04 -53.88 -47.73
N SER A 3 29.03 -54.12 -46.42
CA SER A 3 28.01 -54.93 -45.76
C SER A 3 26.78 -54.08 -45.46
N LEU A 4 25.61 -54.59 -45.87
CA LEU A 4 24.29 -54.02 -45.66
C LEU A 4 23.69 -54.67 -44.40
N ALA A 5 23.34 -53.87 -43.39
CA ALA A 5 22.61 -54.35 -42.21
C ALA A 5 21.13 -53.96 -42.36
N VAL A 6 20.24 -54.95 -42.31
CA VAL A 6 18.78 -54.80 -42.36
C VAL A 6 18.26 -54.89 -40.93
N CYS A 7 17.60 -53.83 -40.45
CA CYS A 7 16.89 -53.84 -39.16
C CYS A 7 15.40 -54.13 -39.40
N LEU A 8 14.89 -55.21 -38.81
CA LEU A 8 13.46 -55.52 -38.71
C LEU A 8 12.81 -54.65 -37.63
N ALA A 9 11.74 -53.92 -37.98
CA ALA A 9 10.89 -53.24 -37.01
C ALA A 9 9.65 -54.11 -36.70
N LEU A 10 9.47 -54.45 -35.43
CA LEU A 10 8.26 -55.09 -34.89
C LEU A 10 7.24 -54.01 -34.53
N ALA A 11 6.08 -54.01 -35.19
CA ALA A 11 4.96 -53.14 -34.85
C ALA A 11 4.11 -53.79 -33.73
N GLY A 12 4.15 -53.22 -32.53
CA GLY A 12 3.22 -53.56 -31.45
C GLY A 12 1.98 -52.66 -31.52
N VAL A 13 0.79 -53.25 -31.62
CA VAL A 13 -0.49 -52.52 -31.56
C VAL A 13 -0.86 -52.35 -30.08
N GLY A 14 -0.66 -51.14 -29.54
CA GLY A 14 -1.13 -50.76 -28.22
C GLY A 14 -2.57 -50.23 -28.28
N VAL A 15 -3.49 -50.89 -27.60
CA VAL A 15 -4.87 -50.42 -27.41
C VAL A 15 -4.85 -49.25 -26.41
N ALA A 16 -5.12 -48.04 -26.87
CA ALA A 16 -5.25 -46.87 -26.02
C ALA A 16 -6.60 -46.87 -25.30
N ALA A 17 -6.59 -47.03 -23.97
CA ALA A 17 -7.76 -46.78 -23.14
C ALA A 17 -8.04 -45.26 -23.07
N PRO A 18 -9.30 -44.81 -23.18
CA PRO A 18 -9.61 -43.39 -23.09
C PRO A 18 -9.32 -42.91 -21.66
N HIS A 19 -8.29 -42.09 -21.49
CA HIS A 19 -8.10 -41.33 -20.26
C HIS A 19 -9.22 -40.30 -20.18
N GLY A 20 -10.12 -40.47 -19.22
CA GLY A 20 -11.08 -39.43 -18.86
C GLY A 20 -10.29 -38.16 -18.54
N SER A 21 -10.43 -37.14 -19.38
CA SER A 21 -9.86 -35.83 -19.12
C SER A 21 -10.56 -35.28 -17.89
N SER A 22 -9.95 -35.46 -16.71
CA SER A 22 -10.23 -34.62 -15.57
C SER A 22 -9.81 -33.20 -15.96
N THR A 23 -10.76 -32.41 -16.44
CA THR A 23 -10.61 -30.97 -16.53
C THR A 23 -10.59 -30.44 -15.10
N SER A 24 -9.45 -30.61 -14.42
CA SER A 24 -9.13 -29.71 -13.32
C SER A 24 -9.13 -28.33 -13.95
N ALA A 25 -10.09 -27.49 -13.54
CA ALA A 25 -10.08 -26.09 -13.95
C ALA A 25 -8.69 -25.55 -13.60
N ALA A 26 -7.94 -25.14 -14.61
CA ALA A 26 -6.66 -24.47 -14.41
C ALA A 26 -6.89 -23.35 -13.39
N ALA A 27 -6.00 -23.26 -12.39
CA ALA A 27 -6.07 -22.21 -11.39
C ALA A 27 -6.32 -20.86 -12.09
N ALA A 28 -7.45 -20.22 -11.73
CA ALA A 28 -7.78 -18.89 -12.22
C ALA A 28 -6.62 -17.92 -11.90
N PRO A 29 -6.44 -16.84 -12.66
CA PRO A 29 -5.24 -16.02 -12.60
C PRO A 29 -4.91 -15.62 -11.16
N THR A 30 -3.67 -15.83 -10.75
CA THR A 30 -3.09 -15.25 -9.51
C THR A 30 -2.90 -13.73 -9.62
N GLY A 31 -3.36 -13.12 -10.71
CA GLY A 31 -3.38 -11.68 -10.92
C GLY A 31 -4.65 -11.04 -10.35
N THR A 32 -4.54 -9.81 -9.90
CA THR A 32 -5.68 -9.00 -9.44
C THR A 32 -6.60 -8.56 -10.57
N SER A 33 -6.16 -8.72 -11.83
CA SER A 33 -6.89 -8.38 -13.04
C SER A 33 -7.33 -9.63 -13.80
N PHE A 34 -8.60 -9.68 -14.18
CA PHE A 34 -9.21 -10.76 -14.93
C PHE A 34 -9.25 -10.43 -16.43
N ALA A 35 -9.32 -11.45 -17.28
CA ALA A 35 -9.41 -11.29 -18.74
C ALA A 35 -10.64 -10.47 -19.19
N SER A 36 -11.66 -10.35 -18.34
CA SER A 36 -12.82 -9.47 -18.54
C SER A 36 -12.51 -7.97 -18.40
N GLY A 37 -11.30 -7.60 -17.98
CA GLY A 37 -10.93 -6.23 -17.62
C GLY A 37 -11.33 -5.85 -16.19
N PHE A 38 -11.91 -6.77 -15.42
CA PHE A 38 -12.19 -6.54 -14.00
C PHE A 38 -10.89 -6.55 -13.20
N ASP A 39 -10.62 -5.46 -12.49
CA ASP A 39 -9.52 -5.34 -11.52
C ASP A 39 -10.12 -5.34 -10.11
N MET A 40 -9.89 -6.43 -9.39
CA MET A 40 -10.47 -6.67 -8.08
C MET A 40 -9.99 -5.66 -7.03
N THR A 41 -8.78 -5.11 -7.18
CA THR A 41 -8.26 -4.10 -6.24
C THR A 41 -9.11 -2.83 -6.26
N ARG A 42 -9.88 -2.59 -7.32
CA ARG A 42 -10.80 -1.44 -7.39
C ARG A 42 -12.06 -1.63 -6.55
N SER A 43 -12.32 -2.83 -6.04
CA SER A 43 -13.52 -3.19 -5.29
C SER A 43 -13.25 -3.46 -3.81
N TRP A 44 -12.04 -3.18 -3.32
CA TRP A 44 -11.65 -3.38 -1.92
C TRP A 44 -11.92 -2.17 -1.02
N ALA A 45 -12.60 -1.14 -1.53
CA ALA A 45 -12.91 0.09 -0.81
C ALA A 45 -11.66 0.68 -0.14
N ASN A 46 -11.69 0.91 1.18
CA ASN A 46 -10.57 1.46 1.95
C ASN A 46 -9.39 0.49 2.14
N LEU A 47 -9.49 -0.75 1.68
CA LEU A 47 -8.39 -1.73 1.64
C LEU A 47 -7.69 -1.77 0.27
N SER A 48 -8.19 -1.01 -0.71
CA SER A 48 -7.55 -0.89 -2.02
C SER A 48 -6.18 -0.21 -1.87
N PRO A 49 -5.12 -0.71 -2.53
CA PRO A 49 -3.88 0.04 -2.66
C PRO A 49 -4.11 1.42 -3.27
N TYR A 50 -3.21 2.37 -2.99
CA TYR A 50 -3.33 3.72 -3.53
C TYR A 50 -3.36 3.70 -5.07
N LYS A 51 -4.25 4.52 -5.63
CA LYS A 51 -4.31 4.82 -7.06
C LYS A 51 -4.84 6.24 -7.26
N ASP A 52 -4.38 6.89 -8.32
CA ASP A 52 -4.98 8.14 -8.77
C ASP A 52 -6.47 7.92 -9.08
N ALA A 53 -7.32 8.83 -8.62
CA ALA A 53 -8.72 8.87 -9.01
C ALA A 53 -8.85 9.20 -10.50
N GLU A 54 -9.91 8.71 -11.13
CA GLU A 54 -10.27 9.13 -12.49
C GLU A 54 -10.58 10.63 -12.49
N GLY A 55 -9.94 11.37 -13.39
CA GLY A 55 -10.13 12.81 -13.50
C GLY A 55 -11.37 13.17 -14.31
N PHE A 56 -11.82 14.41 -14.17
CA PHE A 56 -12.97 14.95 -14.92
C PHE A 56 -12.60 15.55 -16.29
N GLY A 57 -11.49 15.11 -16.89
CA GLY A 57 -10.97 15.65 -18.16
C GLY A 57 -10.38 17.06 -18.08
N VAL A 58 -10.21 17.62 -16.87
CA VAL A 58 -9.59 18.93 -16.65
C VAL A 58 -8.06 18.82 -16.74
N PRO A 59 -7.36 19.74 -17.44
CA PRO A 59 -5.90 19.77 -17.46
C PRO A 59 -5.31 19.86 -16.05
N LYS A 60 -4.28 19.05 -15.78
CA LYS A 60 -3.52 19.08 -14.52
C LYS A 60 -2.46 20.18 -14.57
N GLY A 61 -2.16 20.81 -13.43
CA GLY A 61 -1.05 21.76 -13.28
C GLY A 61 -1.48 23.18 -12.93
N VAL A 62 -0.50 24.08 -12.82
CA VAL A 62 -0.73 25.51 -12.57
C VAL A 62 -1.05 26.20 -13.90
N PRO A 63 -2.16 26.96 -14.02
CA PRO A 63 -2.49 27.67 -15.25
C PRO A 63 -1.40 28.65 -15.69
N GLN A 64 -1.28 28.86 -17.01
CA GLN A 64 -0.32 29.83 -17.55
C GLN A 64 -0.58 31.23 -16.99
N GLY A 65 0.47 31.88 -16.48
CA GLY A 65 0.38 33.20 -15.85
C GLY A 65 -0.02 33.17 -14.37
N CYS A 66 -0.25 31.98 -13.79
CA CYS A 66 -0.47 31.82 -12.35
C CYS A 66 0.79 31.32 -11.63
N GLU A 67 0.86 31.63 -10.34
CA GLU A 67 1.88 31.12 -9.43
C GLU A 67 1.21 30.38 -8.27
N LEU A 68 1.81 29.26 -7.84
CA LEU A 68 1.33 28.50 -6.70
C LEU A 68 1.78 29.16 -5.38
N SER A 69 0.84 29.74 -4.64
CA SER A 69 1.14 30.46 -3.39
C SER A 69 0.96 29.61 -2.13
N GLN A 70 0.11 28.58 -2.18
CA GLN A 70 -0.21 27.73 -1.04
C GLN A 70 -0.72 26.36 -1.51
N VAL A 71 -0.39 25.31 -0.76
CA VAL A 71 -0.96 23.97 -0.93
C VAL A 71 -1.29 23.38 0.43
N HIS A 72 -2.44 22.72 0.51
CA HIS A 72 -2.81 21.88 1.65
C HIS A 72 -2.90 20.43 1.17
N VAL A 73 -2.25 19.55 1.92
CA VAL A 73 -2.27 18.11 1.68
C VAL A 73 -2.74 17.41 2.95
N LEU A 74 -3.72 16.52 2.80
CA LEU A 74 -4.20 15.63 3.85
C LEU A 74 -4.05 14.21 3.32
N HIS A 75 -3.13 13.46 3.92
CA HIS A 75 -2.86 12.07 3.57
C HIS A 75 -3.43 11.14 4.63
N ARG A 76 -4.06 10.05 4.18
CA ARG A 76 -4.31 8.88 5.02
C ARG A 76 -3.01 8.08 5.06
N HIS A 77 -2.76 7.34 6.15
CA HIS A 77 -1.74 6.29 6.14
C HIS A 77 -1.93 5.34 4.94
N ALA A 78 -0.83 4.76 4.48
CA ALA A 78 -0.83 3.81 3.37
C ALA A 78 -1.12 2.37 3.83
N GLU A 79 -0.70 1.39 3.02
CA GLU A 79 -0.94 -0.04 3.22
C GLU A 79 -0.36 -0.53 4.56
N ARG A 80 -1.18 -1.27 5.32
CA ARG A 80 -0.90 -1.69 6.69
C ARG A 80 -1.31 -3.13 6.92
N PHE A 81 -0.80 -3.71 8.00
CA PHE A 81 -1.38 -4.92 8.56
C PHE A 81 -2.77 -4.66 9.18
N PRO A 82 -3.63 -5.70 9.27
CA PRO A 82 -4.92 -5.61 9.94
C PRO A 82 -4.82 -5.18 11.41
N THR A 83 -5.84 -4.50 11.92
CA THR A 83 -5.98 -4.22 13.37
C THR A 83 -6.53 -5.44 14.10
N SER A 84 -6.48 -5.47 15.44
CA SER A 84 -7.19 -6.46 16.27
C SER A 84 -8.72 -6.31 16.29
N SER A 85 -9.30 -5.44 15.46
CA SER A 85 -10.75 -5.34 15.31
C SER A 85 -11.35 -6.64 14.74
N PRO A 86 -12.52 -7.10 15.21
CA PRO A 86 -13.23 -8.26 14.67
C PRO A 86 -13.50 -8.20 13.16
N LEU A 87 -13.73 -7.00 12.63
CA LEU A 87 -14.03 -6.76 11.21
C LEU A 87 -12.76 -6.48 10.38
N ASP A 88 -11.58 -6.65 10.97
CA ASP A 88 -10.29 -6.48 10.31
C ASP A 88 -9.43 -7.74 10.52
N GLY A 89 -8.53 -7.79 11.51
CA GLY A 89 -7.59 -8.90 11.70
C GLY A 89 -8.05 -10.03 12.62
N ALA A 90 -8.90 -9.75 13.61
CA ALA A 90 -9.21 -10.78 14.62
C ALA A 90 -9.94 -11.99 14.01
N GLY A 91 -10.89 -11.74 13.11
CA GLY A 91 -11.59 -12.81 12.39
C GLY A 91 -10.66 -13.66 11.51
N MET A 92 -9.59 -13.06 10.96
CA MET A 92 -8.58 -13.78 10.16
C MET A 92 -7.76 -14.72 11.03
N SER A 93 -7.28 -14.23 12.18
CA SER A 93 -6.52 -15.02 13.16
C SER A 93 -7.37 -16.14 13.78
N ASP A 94 -8.63 -15.86 14.11
CA ASP A 94 -9.58 -16.85 14.61
C ASP A 94 -9.82 -17.97 13.60
N PHE A 95 -10.00 -17.62 12.33
CA PHE A 95 -10.17 -18.60 11.25
C PHE A 95 -8.93 -19.48 11.12
N ALA A 96 -7.74 -18.90 11.09
CA ALA A 96 -6.49 -19.63 11.00
C ALA A 96 -6.32 -20.61 12.18
N SER A 97 -6.58 -20.13 13.40
CA SER A 97 -6.51 -20.94 14.62
C SER A 97 -7.49 -22.12 14.58
N LYS A 98 -8.75 -21.88 14.16
CA LYS A 98 -9.77 -22.93 14.03
C LYS A 98 -9.35 -23.99 13.01
N LEU A 99 -8.85 -23.57 11.85
CA LEU A 99 -8.41 -24.46 10.79
C LEU A 99 -7.28 -25.39 11.26
N VAL A 100 -6.25 -24.82 11.88
CA VAL A 100 -5.08 -25.58 12.38
C VAL A 100 -5.48 -26.53 13.51
N ASN A 101 -6.28 -26.06 14.48
CA ASN A 101 -6.70 -26.86 15.63
C ASN A 101 -7.57 -28.04 15.20
N TYR A 102 -8.51 -27.83 14.28
CA TYR A 102 -9.35 -28.90 13.77
C TYR A 102 -8.53 -29.96 13.01
N SER A 103 -7.63 -29.52 12.11
CA SER A 103 -6.77 -30.43 11.34
C SER A 103 -5.92 -31.31 12.25
N LYS A 104 -5.34 -30.73 13.32
CA LYS A 104 -4.55 -31.45 14.32
C LYS A 104 -5.38 -32.41 15.16
N ALA A 105 -6.55 -31.99 15.64
CA ALA A 105 -7.41 -32.80 16.50
C ALA A 105 -7.94 -34.06 15.79
N HIS A 106 -8.09 -34.01 14.46
CA HIS A 106 -8.67 -35.09 13.67
C HIS A 106 -7.67 -35.81 12.76
N GLY A 107 -6.44 -35.32 12.63
CA GLY A 107 -5.42 -35.92 11.76
C GLY A 107 -5.82 -35.88 10.27
N VAL A 108 -6.52 -34.84 9.85
CA VAL A 108 -7.04 -34.69 8.47
C VAL A 108 -6.64 -33.34 7.86
N THR A 109 -6.59 -33.31 6.54
CA THR A 109 -6.63 -32.07 5.76
C THR A 109 -8.09 -31.69 5.50
N VAL A 110 -8.44 -30.45 5.84
CA VAL A 110 -9.84 -29.97 5.81
C VAL A 110 -10.19 -29.39 4.44
N ALA A 111 -9.24 -28.72 3.80
CA ALA A 111 -9.49 -27.96 2.59
C ALA A 111 -9.31 -28.81 1.33
N LYS A 112 -10.16 -28.59 0.33
CA LYS A 112 -10.19 -29.35 -0.93
C LYS A 112 -10.41 -28.40 -2.12
N GLY A 113 -10.07 -28.88 -3.32
CA GLY A 113 -10.29 -28.13 -4.56
C GLY A 113 -9.57 -26.78 -4.53
N PRO A 114 -10.23 -25.66 -4.91
CA PRO A 114 -9.61 -24.33 -4.90
C PRO A 114 -9.05 -23.87 -3.53
N LEU A 115 -9.49 -24.50 -2.43
CA LEU A 115 -9.05 -24.15 -1.08
C LEU A 115 -7.89 -25.03 -0.58
N GLU A 116 -7.41 -26.01 -1.37
CA GLU A 116 -6.39 -26.97 -0.94
C GLU A 116 -5.09 -26.31 -0.44
N PHE A 117 -4.80 -25.09 -0.88
CA PHE A 117 -3.68 -24.28 -0.37
C PHE A 117 -3.74 -24.07 1.16
N LEU A 118 -4.95 -24.02 1.74
CA LEU A 118 -5.15 -23.83 3.18
C LEU A 118 -4.57 -24.96 4.02
N ASN A 119 -4.37 -26.15 3.45
CA ASN A 119 -3.77 -27.27 4.19
C ASN A 119 -2.29 -27.05 4.53
N ASN A 120 -1.61 -26.18 3.79
CA ASN A 120 -0.20 -25.84 3.98
C ASN A 120 0.01 -24.34 4.25
N TRP A 121 -1.09 -23.60 4.45
CA TRP A 121 -1.04 -22.16 4.68
C TRP A 121 -0.77 -21.87 6.16
N GLU A 122 0.08 -20.88 6.41
CA GLU A 122 0.40 -20.38 7.74
C GLU A 122 -0.01 -18.90 7.85
N TYR A 123 -0.64 -18.55 8.96
CA TYR A 123 -0.99 -17.16 9.26
C TYR A 123 0.23 -16.42 9.79
N VAL A 124 0.84 -15.59 8.93
CA VAL A 124 2.04 -14.81 9.22
C VAL A 124 1.80 -13.30 9.19
N VAL A 125 0.54 -12.89 9.22
CA VAL A 125 0.14 -11.48 9.07
C VAL A 125 0.40 -10.76 10.40
N GLY A 126 1.09 -9.62 10.34
CA GLY A 126 1.32 -8.76 11.50
C GLY A 126 0.05 -8.04 11.98
N GLU A 127 0.22 -7.07 12.87
CA GLU A 127 -0.88 -6.29 13.44
C GLU A 127 -0.59 -4.79 13.41
N ASP A 128 -1.56 -4.01 12.93
CA ASP A 128 -1.70 -2.54 13.01
C ASP A 128 -0.62 -1.66 12.38
N THR A 129 0.58 -2.19 12.14
CA THR A 129 1.74 -1.47 11.65
C THR A 129 1.72 -1.23 10.14
N LEU A 130 2.43 -0.19 9.70
CA LEU A 130 2.64 0.09 8.29
C LEU A 130 3.44 -1.05 7.65
N MET A 131 3.01 -1.51 6.48
CA MET A 131 3.74 -2.50 5.70
C MET A 131 4.85 -1.84 4.86
N GLU A 132 5.81 -2.63 4.40
CA GLU A 132 6.91 -2.14 3.57
C GLU A 132 6.43 -1.55 2.24
N ASN A 133 5.37 -2.12 1.64
CA ASN A 133 4.75 -1.53 0.46
C ASN A 133 4.00 -0.22 0.80
N GLY A 134 3.46 -0.08 2.00
CA GLY A 134 2.88 1.17 2.50
C GLY A 134 3.91 2.27 2.66
N ALA A 135 5.08 1.94 3.22
CA ALA A 135 6.21 2.86 3.28
C ALA A 135 6.62 3.36 1.88
N ALA A 136 6.73 2.45 0.91
CA ALA A 136 7.03 2.82 -0.47
C ALA A 136 5.96 3.72 -1.11
N THR A 137 4.67 3.49 -0.83
CA THR A 137 3.56 4.33 -1.28
C THR A 137 3.71 5.76 -0.76
N GLU A 138 4.01 5.95 0.53
CA GLU A 138 4.14 7.27 1.13
C GLU A 138 5.39 8.01 0.66
N ASP A 139 6.53 7.33 0.60
CA ASP A 139 7.77 7.90 0.05
C ASP A 139 7.57 8.39 -1.39
N THR A 140 6.98 7.53 -2.23
CA THR A 140 6.62 7.88 -3.62
C THR A 140 5.66 9.07 -3.67
N SER A 141 4.69 9.12 -2.76
CA SER A 141 3.74 10.22 -2.65
C SER A 141 4.44 11.54 -2.31
N GLY A 142 5.31 11.54 -1.31
CA GLY A 142 6.10 12.70 -0.89
C GLY A 142 7.01 13.22 -2.01
N ALA A 143 7.73 12.31 -2.68
CA ALA A 143 8.58 12.64 -3.82
C ALA A 143 7.77 13.25 -4.98
N ASN A 144 6.62 12.66 -5.30
CA ASN A 144 5.71 13.21 -6.30
C ASN A 144 5.17 14.58 -5.90
N PHE A 145 4.88 14.80 -4.62
CA PHE A 145 4.42 16.08 -4.12
C PHE A 145 5.50 17.15 -4.25
N TRP A 146 6.76 16.84 -3.95
CA TRP A 146 7.89 17.73 -4.20
C TRP A 146 7.96 18.13 -5.68
N VAL A 147 7.95 17.15 -6.58
CA VAL A 147 8.07 17.38 -8.03
C VAL A 147 6.90 18.19 -8.58
N LYS A 148 5.66 17.91 -8.15
CA LYS A 148 4.45 18.54 -8.69
C LYS A 148 4.16 19.91 -8.08
N TYR A 149 4.40 20.07 -6.79
CA TYR A 149 3.96 21.24 -6.03
C TYR A 149 5.10 21.92 -5.26
N GLY A 150 5.96 21.15 -4.62
CA GLY A 150 7.05 21.68 -3.78
C GLY A 150 7.99 22.59 -4.56
N ARG A 151 8.45 22.17 -5.74
CA ARG A 151 9.32 22.97 -6.60
C ARG A 151 8.70 24.32 -6.97
N LEU A 152 7.39 24.34 -7.25
CA LEU A 152 6.65 25.56 -7.61
C LEU A 152 6.47 26.47 -6.39
N LEU A 153 6.04 25.89 -5.27
CA LEU A 153 5.80 26.61 -4.01
C LEU A 153 7.07 27.28 -3.48
N TYR A 154 8.20 26.59 -3.57
CA TYR A 154 9.50 27.08 -3.11
C TYR A 154 10.31 27.80 -4.19
N ARG A 155 9.73 28.01 -5.38
CA ARG A 155 10.39 28.67 -6.53
C ARG A 155 11.77 28.10 -6.82
N ALA A 156 11.90 26.78 -6.73
CA ALA A 156 13.16 26.09 -6.96
C ALA A 156 13.62 26.34 -8.40
N ASP A 157 14.86 26.80 -8.56
CA ASP A 157 15.43 27.02 -9.88
C ASP A 157 15.40 25.73 -10.70
N ARG A 158 14.91 25.83 -11.94
CA ARG A 158 14.65 24.67 -12.79
C ARG A 158 15.94 23.92 -13.12
N ASP A 159 17.02 24.66 -13.36
CA ASP A 159 18.23 24.13 -13.97
C ASP A 159 19.30 23.77 -12.92
N ASN A 160 19.23 24.36 -11.72
CA ASN A 160 20.29 24.26 -10.72
C ASN A 160 19.85 23.66 -9.37
N VAL A 161 18.55 23.46 -9.14
CA VAL A 161 18.03 22.91 -7.87
C VAL A 161 17.23 21.64 -8.14
N ALA A 162 17.79 20.50 -7.73
CA ALA A 162 17.13 19.19 -7.88
C ALA A 162 16.24 18.84 -6.67
N ALA A 163 16.78 18.99 -5.46
CA ALA A 163 16.14 18.61 -4.20
C ALA A 163 15.81 19.84 -3.34
N TRP A 164 14.89 19.65 -2.40
CA TRP A 164 14.61 20.67 -1.39
C TRP A 164 15.89 20.93 -0.57
N ASN A 165 16.12 22.19 -0.21
CA ASN A 165 17.09 22.56 0.81
C ASN A 165 16.65 23.84 1.53
N GLN A 166 17.24 24.11 2.69
CA GLN A 166 16.82 25.21 3.55
C GLN A 166 16.92 26.60 2.90
N SER A 167 17.83 26.80 1.93
CA SER A 167 17.97 28.10 1.25
C SER A 167 16.75 28.48 0.40
N LEU A 168 15.91 27.51 0.04
CA LEU A 168 14.65 27.73 -0.67
C LEU A 168 13.54 28.26 0.24
N ASN A 169 13.65 28.04 1.55
CA ASN A 169 12.61 28.38 2.51
C ASN A 169 12.72 29.84 2.96
N VAL A 170 12.39 30.77 2.04
CA VAL A 170 12.51 32.21 2.24
C VAL A 170 11.18 32.94 2.00
N TYR A 171 10.99 34.07 2.66
CA TYR A 171 9.91 35.00 2.35
C TYR A 171 10.15 35.69 1.00
N ALA A 172 9.12 36.36 0.46
CA ALA A 172 9.23 37.04 -0.83
C ALA A 172 10.31 38.15 -0.86
N ASN A 173 10.69 38.69 0.31
CA ASN A 173 11.77 39.66 0.48
C ASN A 173 13.16 39.01 0.67
N GLY A 174 13.27 37.67 0.56
CA GLY A 174 14.51 36.91 0.67
C GLY A 174 14.94 36.55 2.10
N THR A 175 14.19 36.95 3.15
CA THR A 175 14.55 36.57 4.52
C THR A 175 14.19 35.11 4.80
N ALA A 176 14.99 34.42 5.62
CA ALA A 176 14.75 33.03 5.98
C ALA A 176 13.42 32.86 6.72
N ARG A 177 12.70 31.77 6.39
CA ARG A 177 11.52 31.32 7.15
C ARG A 177 11.93 30.29 8.21
N PRO A 178 11.15 30.16 9.30
CA PRO A 178 11.26 29.01 10.20
C PRO A 178 11.07 27.68 9.46
N LYS A 179 11.52 26.58 10.07
CA LYS A 179 11.29 25.24 9.53
C LYS A 179 9.79 25.03 9.23
N PRO A 180 9.43 24.37 8.12
CA PRO A 180 8.04 24.02 7.87
C PRO A 180 7.52 23.08 8.95
N VAL A 181 6.29 23.32 9.39
CA VAL A 181 5.62 22.50 10.40
C VAL A 181 4.64 21.54 9.73
N PHE A 182 4.78 20.26 9.99
CA PHE A 182 3.84 19.21 9.60
C PHE A 182 3.14 18.65 10.81
N ARG A 183 1.97 18.05 10.60
CA ARG A 183 1.15 17.46 11.66
C ARG A 183 0.83 16.02 11.31
N THR A 184 0.92 15.15 12.30
CA THR A 184 0.48 13.75 12.23
C THR A 184 -0.23 13.40 13.53
N THR A 185 -0.84 12.23 13.58
CA THR A 185 -1.38 11.66 14.81
C THR A 185 -0.44 10.63 15.42
N SER A 186 -0.69 10.23 16.66
CA SER A 186 0.20 9.35 17.41
C SER A 186 0.05 7.85 17.11
N GLN A 187 -0.92 7.45 16.28
CA GLN A 187 -1.06 6.05 15.89
C GLN A 187 0.11 5.62 14.98
N ASP A 188 0.76 4.50 15.32
CA ASP A 188 2.05 4.08 14.77
C ASP A 188 2.10 4.12 13.24
N ARG A 189 1.15 3.47 12.56
CA ARG A 189 1.08 3.49 11.08
C ARG A 189 0.93 4.88 10.48
N ILE A 190 0.27 5.82 11.16
CA ILE A 190 0.06 7.19 10.68
C ILE A 190 1.35 7.99 10.87
N LEU A 191 1.98 7.86 12.04
CA LEU A 191 3.29 8.46 12.32
C LEU A 191 4.36 7.97 11.33
N GLU A 192 4.44 6.66 11.10
CA GLU A 192 5.40 6.09 10.14
C GLU A 192 5.09 6.53 8.71
N SER A 193 3.80 6.60 8.32
CA SER A 193 3.42 7.12 7.01
C SER A 193 3.89 8.56 6.80
N ALA A 194 3.72 9.43 7.83
CA ALA A 194 4.18 10.80 7.77
C ALA A 194 5.71 10.88 7.62
N ARG A 195 6.46 10.03 8.33
CA ARG A 195 7.93 9.98 8.22
C ARG A 195 8.39 9.59 6.81
N TRP A 196 7.80 8.54 6.23
CA TRP A 196 8.11 8.13 4.85
C TRP A 196 7.73 9.19 3.83
N TRP A 197 6.54 9.79 3.97
CA TRP A 197 6.11 10.89 3.10
C TRP A 197 7.07 12.08 3.16
N LEU A 198 7.51 12.47 4.36
CA LEU A 198 8.45 13.57 4.55
C LEU A 198 9.84 13.23 4.00
N SER A 199 10.27 11.97 4.11
CA SER A 199 11.52 11.51 3.51
C SER A 199 11.52 11.67 1.99
N GLY A 200 10.46 11.22 1.34
CA GLY A 200 10.29 11.39 -0.11
C GLY A 200 10.20 12.86 -0.52
N PHE A 201 9.51 13.70 0.25
CA PHE A 201 9.38 15.14 -0.03
C PHE A 201 10.72 15.89 0.09
N PHE A 202 11.47 15.64 1.16
CA PHE A 202 12.74 16.32 1.42
C PHE A 202 13.93 15.64 0.73
N GLY A 203 13.73 14.47 0.10
CA GLY A 203 14.64 13.83 -0.85
C GLY A 203 15.89 13.22 -0.21
N ASN A 204 15.72 12.38 0.82
CA ASN A 204 16.85 11.78 1.55
C ASN A 204 17.04 10.28 1.29
N SER A 205 18.27 9.77 1.47
CA SER A 205 18.62 8.36 1.31
C SER A 205 18.21 7.47 2.50
N SER A 206 17.61 8.03 3.56
CA SER A 206 16.91 7.27 4.59
C SER A 206 15.75 8.08 5.20
N ALA A 207 14.74 7.37 5.72
CA ALA A 207 13.52 7.97 6.29
C ALA A 207 13.78 9.01 7.39
N HIS A 208 14.75 8.75 8.27
CA HIS A 208 15.04 9.60 9.43
C HIS A 208 15.96 10.79 9.13
N ASN A 209 16.72 10.73 8.04
CA ASN A 209 17.73 11.75 7.76
C ASN A 209 17.11 13.10 7.31
N SER A 210 15.82 13.15 6.99
CA SER A 210 15.10 14.40 6.65
C SER A 210 14.57 15.17 7.86
N GLU A 211 14.61 14.60 9.07
CA GLU A 211 14.00 15.19 10.27
C GLU A 211 14.55 16.58 10.61
N ASP A 212 15.80 16.88 10.25
CA ASP A 212 16.38 18.21 10.43
C ASP A 212 15.74 19.31 9.57
N GLN A 213 14.95 18.95 8.55
CA GLN A 213 14.38 19.90 7.59
C GLN A 213 13.01 20.45 7.97
N TYR A 214 12.34 19.85 8.97
CA TYR A 214 10.98 20.20 9.38
C TYR A 214 10.75 20.02 10.87
N ASP A 215 9.64 20.56 11.36
CA ASP A 215 9.10 20.23 12.67
C ASP A 215 7.86 19.34 12.49
N LEU A 216 7.86 18.13 13.06
CA LEU A 216 6.72 17.22 13.02
C LEU A 216 5.98 17.22 14.36
N VAL A 217 4.79 17.80 14.36
CA VAL A 217 3.91 17.83 15.54
C VAL A 217 3.07 16.55 15.56
N ILE A 218 3.33 15.70 16.55
CA ILE A 218 2.56 14.49 16.81
C ILE A 218 1.40 14.84 17.74
N ILE A 219 0.17 14.70 17.26
CA ILE A 219 -1.04 14.98 18.02
C ILE A 219 -1.56 13.67 18.62
N PRO A 220 -1.65 13.55 19.96
CA PRO A 220 -2.11 12.33 20.61
C PRO A 220 -3.53 11.90 20.19
N GLU A 221 -3.71 10.59 20.00
CA GLU A 221 -5.02 9.93 19.84
C GLU A 221 -5.39 9.22 21.12
N THR A 222 -5.75 9.99 22.14
CA THR A 222 -6.18 9.47 23.45
C THR A 222 -7.53 10.06 23.82
N THR A 223 -8.32 9.31 24.57
CA THR A 223 -9.62 9.77 25.06
C THR A 223 -9.44 10.91 26.08
N GLY A 224 -10.39 11.85 26.09
CA GLY A 224 -10.41 12.96 27.05
C GLY A 224 -9.89 14.29 26.50
N PHE A 225 -8.86 14.86 27.15
CA PHE A 225 -8.50 16.30 27.11
C PHE A 225 -7.91 16.84 25.80
N PHE A 226 -7.67 15.99 24.79
CA PHE A 226 -6.99 16.41 23.56
C PHE A 226 -7.98 16.56 22.41
N ASN A 227 -8.07 17.78 21.88
CA ASN A 227 -8.82 18.06 20.67
C ASN A 227 -7.94 17.76 19.45
N ASN A 228 -8.15 16.62 18.81
CA ASN A 228 -7.38 16.22 17.63
C ASN A 228 -8.22 16.33 16.36
N THR A 229 -8.04 17.41 15.60
CA THR A 229 -8.74 17.62 14.32
C THR A 229 -8.41 16.59 13.23
N LEU A 230 -7.33 15.81 13.39
CA LEU A 230 -6.96 14.74 12.46
C LEU A 230 -7.57 13.37 12.83
N ALA A 231 -8.06 13.24 14.07
CA ALA A 231 -8.66 12.02 14.61
C ALA A 231 -9.73 12.37 15.65
N SER A 232 -10.80 13.05 15.21
CA SER A 232 -11.79 13.64 16.11
C SER A 232 -12.73 12.63 16.78
N TYR A 233 -12.69 11.36 16.36
CA TYR A 233 -13.54 10.29 16.88
C TYR A 233 -13.32 10.08 18.39
N VAL A 234 -12.08 10.24 18.89
CA VAL A 234 -11.78 10.13 20.33
C VAL A 234 -12.45 11.22 21.19
N SER A 235 -12.86 12.33 20.56
CA SER A 235 -13.45 13.50 21.21
C SER A 235 -14.96 13.60 21.01
N CYS A 236 -15.60 12.61 20.40
CA CYS A 236 -17.05 12.60 20.12
C CYS A 236 -17.76 11.46 20.86
N PRO A 237 -18.21 11.66 22.12
CA PRO A 237 -18.74 10.58 22.95
C PRO A 237 -19.98 9.82 22.42
N GLY A 238 -20.66 10.36 21.39
CA GLY A 238 -21.85 9.77 20.78
C GLY A 238 -21.63 9.21 19.38
N ASP A 239 -20.39 9.16 18.87
CA ASP A 239 -20.10 8.68 17.51
C ASP A 239 -20.36 7.16 17.33
N LEU A 240 -20.33 6.40 18.41
CA LEU A 240 -20.60 4.96 18.42
C LEU A 240 -22.09 4.61 18.61
N THR A 241 -22.96 5.58 18.88
CA THR A 241 -24.40 5.35 18.96
C THR A 241 -25.06 5.72 17.63
N ALA A 242 -25.69 4.74 16.97
CA ALA A 242 -26.55 5.03 15.83
C ALA A 242 -27.68 5.96 16.28
N GLY A 243 -27.82 7.10 15.59
CA GLY A 243 -28.92 8.05 15.79
C GLY A 243 -30.27 7.53 15.32
#